data_AF-A0A398AN15-F1
#
_entry.id   AF-A0A398AN15-F1
#
_cell.length_a   1.000
_cell.length_b   1.000
_cell.length_c   1.000
_cell.angle_alpha   90.00
_cell.angle_beta   90.00
_cell.angle_gamma   90.00
#
_symmetry.space_group_name_H-M   'P 1'
#
loop_
_entity.id
_entity.type
_entity.pdbx_description
1 polymer ?
#
loop_
_entity_poly.entity_id
_entity_poly.type
_entity_poly.pdbx_seq_one_letter_code
_entity_poly.pdbx_strand_id
1 'polypeptide(L)'
;MYGNGSTNRGREERYRLWFDPSKEFHRYSILWNPTKIIFWVDDVPIREIIRKEEMKGDYPQKPMSLYATIWDASSWATSGGKFGVDYAFSPFVSEFKDVALDGCNVSDSFPNNNNNTVGYNYINCSASDQDLLASDYSTISPKQAAAMRRFRERYMYYSYCYDIVRYAVPPPECVIVTAEKDRFKDTGRLKFGGSHRARKRRKRNRSTPVVSADQ
;
A
#
# COMPACT_ATOMS: atom_id res chain seq x y z
N MET A 1 7.76 -3.84 0.31
CA MET A 1 8.76 -2.75 0.33
C MET A 1 10.07 -3.35 0.78
N TYR A 2 11.10 -3.16 -0.03
CA TYR A 2 12.49 -3.47 0.27
C TYR A 2 13.29 -2.19 0.01
N GLY A 3 14.34 -1.95 0.78
CA GLY A 3 15.16 -0.75 0.66
C GLY A 3 16.62 -1.10 0.85
N ASN A 4 17.51 -0.32 0.22
CA ASN A 4 18.97 -0.31 0.41
C ASN A 4 19.65 -1.69 0.61
N GLY A 5 19.16 -2.74 -0.06
CA GLY A 5 19.69 -4.11 0.03
C GLY A 5 19.07 -5.00 1.12
N SER A 6 18.18 -4.49 1.97
CA SER A 6 17.36 -5.30 2.88
C SER A 6 16.25 -6.00 2.11
N THR A 7 16.50 -7.23 1.70
CA THR A 7 15.55 -8.12 1.00
C THR A 7 15.04 -9.26 1.89
N ASN A 8 15.61 -9.43 3.08
CA ASN A 8 15.27 -10.50 4.01
C ASN A 8 13.98 -10.28 4.81
N ARG A 9 13.46 -9.05 4.85
CA ARG A 9 12.28 -8.66 5.65
C ARG A 9 11.16 -8.14 4.76
N GLY A 10 10.19 -9.01 4.49
CA GLY A 10 9.02 -8.68 3.70
C GLY A 10 8.02 -7.80 4.46
N ARG A 11 7.46 -6.83 3.75
CA ARG A 11 6.50 -5.83 4.26
C ARG A 11 5.20 -5.89 3.48
N GLU A 12 4.65 -7.09 3.34
CA GLU A 12 3.51 -7.34 2.49
C GLU A 12 2.22 -6.96 3.21
N GLU A 13 1.35 -6.24 2.50
CA GLU A 13 -0.06 -6.12 2.83
C GLU A 13 -0.83 -6.67 1.63
N ARG A 14 -1.96 -7.34 1.87
CA ARG A 14 -2.77 -7.91 0.80
C ARG A 14 -4.21 -7.44 0.90
N TYR A 15 -4.76 -7.07 -0.24
CA TYR A 15 -6.05 -6.42 -0.37
C TYR A 15 -6.91 -7.11 -1.41
N ARG A 16 -8.23 -7.08 -1.20
CA ARG A 16 -9.20 -7.18 -2.29
C ARG A 16 -9.44 -5.79 -2.88
N LEU A 17 -10.00 -5.72 -4.08
CA LEU A 17 -10.43 -4.46 -4.68
C LEU A 17 -11.95 -4.33 -4.59
N TRP A 18 -12.45 -3.10 -4.70
CA TRP A 18 -13.88 -2.79 -4.68
C TRP A 18 -14.53 -2.82 -6.07
N PHE A 19 -13.76 -3.23 -7.07
CA PHE A 19 -14.12 -3.38 -8.47
C PHE A 19 -13.45 -4.64 -9.03
N ASP A 20 -13.82 -5.04 -10.24
CA ASP A 20 -13.17 -6.11 -10.99
C ASP A 20 -12.02 -5.53 -11.84
N PRO A 21 -10.74 -5.74 -11.48
CA PRO A 21 -9.60 -5.18 -12.19
C PRO A 21 -9.41 -5.75 -13.60
N SER A 22 -10.20 -6.75 -14.02
CA SER A 22 -10.14 -7.33 -15.37
C SER A 22 -11.09 -6.69 -16.37
N LYS A 23 -11.97 -5.77 -15.93
CA LYS A 23 -13.04 -5.22 -16.77
C LYS A 23 -12.73 -3.83 -17.30
N GLU A 24 -12.03 -3.02 -16.52
CA GLU A 24 -11.75 -1.62 -16.85
C GLU A 24 -10.32 -1.25 -16.42
N PHE A 25 -9.78 -0.21 -17.03
CA PHE A 25 -8.50 0.36 -16.61
C PHE A 25 -8.67 1.16 -15.31
N HIS A 26 -7.80 0.89 -14.35
CA HIS A 26 -7.71 1.62 -13.10
C HIS A 26 -6.32 2.22 -12.94
N ARG A 27 -6.24 3.35 -12.23
CA ARG A 27 -4.96 4.03 -12.01
C ARG A 27 -4.27 3.46 -10.78
N TYR A 28 -3.08 2.92 -10.95
CA TYR A 28 -2.22 2.48 -9.85
C TYR A 28 -1.02 3.42 -9.78
N SER A 29 -0.81 4.07 -8.64
CA SER A 29 0.26 5.06 -8.50
C SER A 29 1.06 4.82 -7.24
N ILE A 30 2.37 5.10 -7.33
CA ILE A 30 3.31 5.05 -6.22
C ILE A 30 3.92 6.43 -6.10
N LEU A 31 3.65 7.11 -5.00
CA LEU A 31 4.46 8.25 -4.57
C LEU A 31 5.62 7.71 -3.74
N TRP A 32 6.84 8.12 -4.07
CA TRP A 32 8.03 7.83 -3.26
C TRP A 32 8.88 9.10 -3.16
N ASN A 33 9.08 9.57 -1.94
CA ASN A 33 9.92 10.72 -1.64
C ASN A 33 10.85 10.41 -0.45
N PRO A 34 11.72 11.33 0.00
CA PRO A 34 12.64 11.05 1.12
C PRO A 34 11.99 10.77 2.48
N THR A 35 10.69 11.05 2.63
CA THR A 35 9.97 11.02 3.93
C THR A 35 8.87 9.97 3.99
N LYS A 36 8.28 9.57 2.86
CA LYS A 36 7.18 8.60 2.82
C LYS A 36 7.00 7.94 1.45
N ILE A 37 6.28 6.81 1.48
CA ILE A 37 5.75 6.13 0.31
C ILE A 37 4.23 6.05 0.44
N ILE A 38 3.51 6.40 -0.62
CA ILE A 38 2.04 6.26 -0.67
C ILE A 38 1.67 5.42 -1.90
N PHE A 39 0.86 4.40 -1.67
CA PHE A 39 0.27 3.57 -2.72
C PHE A 39 -1.18 4.01 -2.94
N TRP A 40 -1.52 4.23 -4.21
CA TRP A 40 -2.85 4.68 -4.62
C TRP A 40 -3.49 3.66 -5.56
N VAL A 41 -4.81 3.55 -5.43
CA VAL A 41 -5.68 2.93 -6.43
C VAL A 41 -6.77 3.94 -6.75
N ASP A 42 -6.82 4.37 -8.00
CA ASP A 42 -7.55 5.54 -8.48
C ASP A 42 -7.20 6.79 -7.64
N ASP A 43 -8.16 7.34 -6.90
CA ASP A 43 -7.97 8.50 -6.02
C ASP A 43 -7.93 8.13 -4.52
N VAL A 44 -7.89 6.83 -4.22
CA VAL A 44 -7.91 6.30 -2.85
C VAL A 44 -6.50 5.87 -2.44
N PRO A 45 -5.90 6.48 -1.41
CA PRO A 45 -4.67 5.93 -0.86
C PRO A 45 -5.02 4.64 -0.14
N ILE A 46 -4.27 3.58 -0.42
CA ILE A 46 -4.49 2.25 0.15
C ILE A 46 -3.47 1.91 1.23
N ARG A 47 -2.30 2.55 1.19
CA ARG A 47 -1.21 2.35 2.14
C ARG A 47 -0.29 3.56 2.16
N GLU A 48 0.09 3.99 3.36
CA GLU A 48 1.15 4.98 3.60
C GLU A 48 2.23 4.34 4.46
N ILE A 49 3.50 4.56 4.09
CA ILE A 49 4.67 4.17 4.87
C ILE A 49 5.45 5.44 5.14
N ILE A 50 5.45 5.91 6.39
CA ILE A 50 6.28 7.04 6.82
C ILE A 50 7.66 6.51 7.15
N ARG A 51 8.69 7.14 6.57
CA ARG A 51 10.09 6.87 6.92
C ARG A 51 10.30 7.20 8.39
N LYS A 52 10.82 6.24 9.14
CA LYS A 52 11.35 6.45 10.48
C LYS A 52 12.83 6.12 10.50
N GLU A 53 13.59 6.75 11.38
CA GLU A 53 15.04 6.54 11.44
C GLU A 53 15.39 5.09 11.85
N GLU A 54 14.53 4.48 12.66
CA GLU A 54 14.67 3.09 13.11
C GLU A 54 14.50 2.08 11.96
N MET A 55 13.94 2.50 10.81
CA MET A 55 13.88 1.67 9.61
C MET A 55 15.27 1.42 9.02
N LYS A 56 16.27 2.26 9.32
CA LYS A 56 17.64 2.12 8.82
C LYS A 56 17.62 1.89 7.29
N GLY A 57 18.25 0.82 6.82
CA GLY A 57 18.31 0.45 5.41
C GLY A 57 17.00 -0.05 4.80
N ASP A 58 15.90 -0.18 5.55
CA ASP A 58 14.64 -0.68 4.99
C ASP A 58 13.90 0.31 4.10
N TYR A 59 14.13 1.61 4.31
CA TYR A 59 13.56 2.64 3.46
C TYR A 59 14.38 2.76 2.18
N PRO A 60 13.78 2.68 0.99
CA PRO A 60 14.52 2.82 -0.26
C PRO A 60 15.00 4.26 -0.43
N GLN A 61 16.31 4.44 -0.53
CA GLN A 61 16.97 5.74 -0.75
C GLN A 61 17.95 5.72 -1.93
N LYS A 62 18.09 4.57 -2.60
CA LYS A 62 18.89 4.44 -3.81
C LYS A 62 18.01 4.67 -5.04
N PRO A 63 18.56 5.19 -6.14
CA PRO A 63 17.87 5.24 -7.42
C PRO A 63 17.21 3.90 -7.76
N MET A 64 16.02 3.97 -8.35
CA MET A 64 15.24 2.81 -8.76
C MET A 64 14.82 2.94 -10.22
N SER A 65 14.57 1.80 -10.86
CA SER A 65 13.93 1.72 -12.17
C SER A 65 12.52 1.18 -12.02
N LEU A 66 11.60 1.63 -12.88
CA LEU A 66 10.27 1.05 -12.97
C LEU A 66 10.32 -0.25 -13.79
N TYR A 67 9.67 -1.30 -13.28
CA TYR A 67 9.48 -2.56 -13.97
C TYR A 67 7.99 -2.92 -13.99
N ALA A 68 7.52 -3.46 -15.11
CA ALA A 68 6.21 -4.09 -15.24
C ALA A 68 6.39 -5.45 -15.92
N THR A 69 5.98 -6.52 -15.26
CA THR A 69 6.15 -7.90 -15.75
C THR A 69 4.92 -8.75 -15.46
N ILE A 70 4.66 -9.70 -16.37
CA ILE A 70 3.76 -10.84 -16.14
C ILE A 70 4.62 -12.11 -16.12
N TRP A 71 4.48 -12.92 -15.07
CA TRP A 71 5.32 -14.12 -14.89
C TRP A 71 4.62 -15.17 -14.02
N ASP A 72 5.08 -16.41 -14.10
CA ASP A 72 4.54 -17.55 -13.36
C ASP A 72 5.08 -17.61 -11.92
N ALA A 73 4.20 -17.34 -10.96
CA ALA A 73 4.46 -17.38 -9.53
C ALA A 73 3.69 -18.52 -8.82
N SER A 74 3.49 -19.66 -9.49
CA SER A 74 2.68 -20.79 -9.01
C SER A 74 3.03 -21.30 -7.61
N SER A 75 4.29 -21.16 -7.19
CA SER A 75 4.74 -21.60 -5.87
C SER A 75 4.15 -20.80 -4.70
N TRP A 76 3.58 -19.62 -4.93
CA TRP A 76 3.06 -18.77 -3.83
C TRP A 76 1.87 -17.86 -4.15
N ALA A 77 1.60 -17.55 -5.43
CA ALA A 77 0.65 -16.50 -5.80
C ALA A 77 -0.80 -16.80 -5.40
N THR A 78 -1.35 -17.95 -5.81
CA THR A 78 -2.77 -18.26 -5.62
C THR A 78 -2.96 -19.19 -4.42
N SER A 79 -3.69 -18.71 -3.41
CA SER A 79 -3.93 -19.44 -2.14
C SER A 79 -2.64 -19.93 -1.47
N GLY A 80 -1.56 -19.14 -1.56
CA GLY A 80 -0.26 -19.52 -0.99
C GLY A 80 0.44 -20.65 -1.75
N GLY A 81 0.16 -20.82 -3.04
CA GLY A 81 0.76 -21.85 -3.90
C GLY A 81 -0.05 -23.12 -4.06
N LYS A 82 -1.27 -23.17 -3.49
CA LYS A 82 -2.15 -24.35 -3.59
C LYS A 82 -2.66 -24.57 -5.02
N PHE A 83 -2.84 -23.50 -5.79
CA PHE A 83 -3.32 -23.57 -7.16
C PHE A 83 -2.26 -22.95 -8.08
N GLY A 84 -1.61 -23.79 -8.88
CA GLY A 84 -0.67 -23.35 -9.91
C GLY A 84 -1.39 -22.79 -11.15
N VAL A 85 -0.63 -22.18 -12.04
CA VAL A 85 -1.14 -21.74 -13.34
C VAL A 85 -1.54 -22.95 -14.19
N ASP A 86 -2.66 -22.83 -14.89
CA ASP A 86 -3.07 -23.80 -15.90
C ASP A 86 -2.88 -23.17 -17.29
N TYR A 87 -1.83 -23.60 -17.98
CA TYR A 87 -1.45 -23.08 -19.29
C TYR A 87 -2.45 -23.40 -20.41
N ALA A 88 -3.46 -24.25 -20.17
CA ALA A 88 -4.56 -24.44 -21.10
C ALA A 88 -5.40 -23.15 -21.29
N PHE A 89 -5.37 -22.22 -20.33
CA PHE A 89 -6.04 -20.92 -20.42
C PHE A 89 -5.15 -19.80 -21.02
N SER A 90 -4.01 -20.16 -21.61
CA SER A 90 -3.14 -19.18 -22.27
C SER A 90 -3.77 -18.63 -23.57
N PRO A 91 -3.41 -17.40 -24.00
CA PRO A 91 -2.44 -16.47 -23.40
C PRO A 91 -2.99 -15.71 -22.18
N PHE A 92 -2.10 -15.45 -21.21
CA PHE A 92 -2.38 -14.52 -20.10
C PHE A 92 -1.93 -13.12 -20.49
N VAL A 93 -2.86 -12.16 -20.52
CA VAL A 93 -2.61 -10.81 -21.02
C VAL A 93 -2.79 -9.79 -19.91
N SER A 94 -1.87 -8.82 -19.85
CA SER A 94 -1.98 -7.62 -19.01
C SER A 94 -1.78 -6.41 -19.89
N GLU A 95 -2.70 -5.46 -19.83
CA GLU A 95 -2.67 -4.24 -20.62
C GLU A 95 -2.28 -3.04 -19.74
N PHE A 96 -1.43 -2.18 -20.26
CA PHE A 96 -0.99 -0.96 -19.58
C PHE A 96 -1.19 0.22 -20.53
N LYS A 97 -1.72 1.33 -20.02
CA LYS A 97 -1.85 2.60 -20.75
C LYS A 97 -1.60 3.77 -19.81
N ASP A 98 -1.40 4.94 -20.39
CA ASP A 98 -1.23 6.20 -19.66
C ASP A 98 -0.11 6.11 -18.59
N VAL A 99 0.98 5.43 -18.94
CA VAL A 99 2.14 5.27 -18.05
C VAL A 99 2.82 6.62 -17.88
N ALA A 100 2.78 7.14 -16.67
CA ALA A 100 3.41 8.40 -16.30
C ALA A 100 4.57 8.13 -15.32
N LEU A 101 5.71 8.77 -15.60
CA LEU A 101 6.87 8.83 -14.72
C LEU A 101 7.16 10.30 -14.46
N ASP A 102 7.01 10.70 -13.21
CA ASP A 102 7.32 12.05 -12.74
C ASP A 102 8.25 11.93 -11.53
N GLY A 103 9.46 12.44 -11.66
CA GLY A 103 10.51 12.31 -10.67
C GLY A 103 11.89 12.67 -11.21
N CYS A 104 12.88 12.63 -10.33
CA CYS A 104 14.26 12.95 -10.69
C CYS A 104 14.87 11.87 -11.59
N ASN A 105 15.23 12.24 -12.81
CA ASN A 105 15.95 11.37 -13.71
C ASN A 105 17.46 11.40 -13.38
N VAL A 106 18.00 10.25 -12.99
CA VAL A 106 19.42 10.11 -12.64
C VAL A 106 20.33 10.33 -13.83
N SER A 107 19.90 10.03 -15.06
CA SER A 107 20.73 10.27 -16.25
C SER A 107 21.04 11.76 -16.46
N ASP A 108 20.08 12.61 -16.14
CA ASP A 108 20.17 14.07 -16.37
C ASP A 108 21.00 14.75 -15.26
N SER A 109 21.25 14.01 -14.18
CA SER A 109 22.12 14.45 -13.09
C SER A 109 23.61 14.28 -13.41
N PHE A 110 23.97 13.56 -14.49
CA PHE A 110 25.37 13.43 -14.88
C PHE A 110 25.81 14.62 -15.75
N PRO A 111 26.83 15.39 -15.36
CA PRO A 111 27.39 16.41 -16.24
C PRO A 111 27.96 15.72 -17.48
N ASN A 112 27.80 16.35 -18.64
CA ASN A 112 28.29 15.94 -19.97
C ASN A 112 29.83 15.95 -20.07
N ASN A 113 30.52 15.41 -19.07
CA ASN A 113 31.96 15.29 -19.04
C ASN A 113 32.33 13.86 -19.43
N ASN A 114 33.02 13.76 -20.56
CA ASN A 114 33.47 12.54 -21.26
C ASN A 114 34.43 11.64 -20.45
N ASN A 115 34.50 11.81 -19.13
CA ASN A 115 35.34 11.03 -18.24
C ASN A 115 34.47 10.01 -17.51
N ASN A 116 34.68 8.75 -17.88
CA ASN A 116 33.92 7.55 -17.53
C ASN A 116 34.02 7.13 -16.05
N THR A 117 34.09 8.08 -15.12
CA THR A 117 34.32 7.86 -13.68
C THR A 117 33.39 8.70 -12.79
N VAL A 118 32.14 8.91 -13.20
CA VAL A 118 31.16 9.61 -12.35
C VAL A 118 30.44 8.59 -11.46
N GLY A 119 30.90 8.48 -10.21
CA GLY A 119 30.23 7.67 -9.19
C GLY A 119 28.86 8.26 -8.78
N TYR A 120 28.03 7.47 -8.10
CA TYR A 120 26.69 7.84 -7.59
C TYR A 120 26.65 9.11 -6.69
N ASN A 121 27.79 9.71 -6.34
CA ASN A 121 27.91 10.92 -5.53
C ASN A 121 27.50 12.21 -6.26
N TYR A 122 27.22 12.17 -7.57
CA TYR A 122 26.83 13.36 -8.36
C TYR A 122 25.31 13.45 -8.62
N ILE A 123 24.52 12.48 -8.16
CA ILE A 123 23.07 12.49 -8.33
C ILE A 123 22.48 13.58 -7.43
N ASN A 124 21.95 14.65 -8.03
CA ASN A 124 21.31 15.73 -7.30
C ASN A 124 19.83 15.83 -7.65
N CYS A 125 19.00 15.21 -6.82
CA CYS A 125 17.54 15.24 -6.93
C CYS A 125 16.86 16.23 -5.96
N SER A 126 17.65 17.09 -5.30
CA SER A 126 17.13 17.92 -4.20
C SER A 126 15.97 18.84 -4.61
N ALA A 127 16.04 19.47 -5.79
CA ALA A 127 14.97 20.32 -6.30
C ALA A 127 13.69 19.51 -6.56
N SER A 128 13.80 18.40 -7.31
CA SER A 128 12.67 17.51 -7.59
C SER A 128 12.07 16.92 -6.31
N ASP A 129 12.88 16.60 -5.31
CA ASP A 129 12.40 16.14 -4.01
C ASP A 129 11.60 17.24 -3.29
N GLN A 130 12.03 18.51 -3.35
CA GLN A 130 11.27 19.63 -2.77
C GLN A 130 9.94 19.83 -3.49
N ASP A 131 9.93 19.81 -4.82
CA ASP A 131 8.71 19.95 -5.61
C ASP A 131 7.73 18.79 -5.32
N LEU A 132 8.25 17.57 -5.25
CA LEU A 132 7.47 16.39 -4.92
C LEU A 132 6.91 16.47 -3.49
N LEU A 133 7.69 16.96 -2.53
CA LEU A 133 7.23 17.18 -1.16
C LEU A 133 6.13 18.25 -1.08
N ALA A 134 6.20 19.29 -1.91
CA ALA A 134 5.23 20.38 -1.99
C ALA A 134 3.94 20.02 -2.76
N SER A 135 3.96 18.93 -3.54
CA SER A 135 2.80 18.50 -4.34
C SER A 135 1.57 18.13 -3.49
N ASP A 136 0.38 18.40 -4.02
CA ASP A 136 -0.90 18.12 -3.33
C ASP A 136 -1.09 16.64 -2.99
N TYR A 137 -0.54 15.74 -3.81
CA TYR A 137 -0.63 14.28 -3.62
C TYR A 137 0.42 13.72 -2.65
N SER A 138 1.35 14.55 -2.15
CA SER A 138 2.32 14.19 -1.10
C SER A 138 1.74 14.21 0.32
N THR A 139 0.56 14.81 0.47
CA THR A 139 -0.15 14.88 1.74
C THR A 139 -1.51 14.19 1.66
N ILE A 140 -1.75 13.24 2.56
CA ILE A 140 -3.07 12.61 2.70
C ILE A 140 -4.00 13.57 3.44
N SER A 141 -4.98 14.13 2.73
CA SER A 141 -6.04 14.93 3.34
C SER A 141 -6.87 14.12 4.35
N PRO A 142 -7.57 14.76 5.30
CA PRO A 142 -8.46 14.06 6.24
C PRO A 142 -9.53 13.18 5.54
N LYS A 143 -10.02 13.63 4.37
CA LYS A 143 -10.97 12.86 3.54
C LYS A 143 -10.32 11.61 2.97
N GLN A 144 -9.11 11.73 2.41
CA GLN A 144 -8.34 10.60 1.89
C GLN A 144 -7.92 9.64 3.02
N ALA A 145 -7.53 10.14 4.20
CA ALA A 145 -7.22 9.30 5.35
C ALA A 145 -8.45 8.50 5.81
N ALA A 146 -9.63 9.11 5.82
CA ALA A 146 -10.88 8.41 6.11
C ALA A 146 -11.21 7.36 5.03
N ALA A 147 -10.97 7.66 3.75
CA ALA A 147 -11.14 6.71 2.65
C ALA A 147 -10.17 5.52 2.78
N MET A 148 -8.89 5.78 3.05
CA MET A 148 -7.87 4.75 3.30
C MET A 148 -8.26 3.85 4.46
N ARG A 149 -8.70 4.41 5.61
CA ARG A 149 -9.19 3.61 6.74
C ARG A 149 -10.36 2.71 6.35
N ARG A 150 -11.37 3.25 5.67
CA ARG A 150 -12.54 2.46 5.20
C ARG A 150 -12.14 1.35 4.23
N PHE A 151 -11.21 1.65 3.33
CA PHE A 151 -10.66 0.67 2.40
C PHE A 151 -9.95 -0.45 3.16
N ARG A 152 -8.99 -0.11 4.03
CA ARG A 152 -8.23 -1.08 4.82
C ARG A 152 -9.14 -1.93 5.70
N GLU A 153 -10.10 -1.31 6.38
CA GLU A 153 -11.10 -2.02 7.20
C GLU A 153 -11.89 -3.05 6.39
N ARG A 154 -12.25 -2.75 5.15
CA ARG A 154 -13.12 -3.64 4.37
C ARG A 154 -12.35 -4.67 3.54
N TYR A 155 -11.21 -4.29 2.98
CA TYR A 155 -10.58 -5.04 1.91
C TYR A 155 -9.22 -5.63 2.27
N MET A 156 -8.55 -5.16 3.33
CA MET A 156 -7.28 -5.74 3.78
C MET A 156 -7.52 -7.11 4.42
N TYR A 157 -6.84 -8.13 3.92
CA TYR A 157 -6.96 -9.50 4.44
C TYR A 157 -5.65 -10.08 4.95
N TYR A 158 -4.53 -9.39 4.74
CA TYR A 158 -3.26 -9.67 5.39
C TYR A 158 -2.47 -8.38 5.60
N SER A 159 -1.80 -8.25 6.75
CA SER A 159 -0.76 -7.25 6.98
C SER A 159 0.33 -7.80 7.88
N TYR A 160 1.57 -7.65 7.45
CA TYR A 160 2.76 -8.04 8.20
C TYR A 160 2.89 -7.35 9.57
N CYS A 161 2.31 -6.16 9.75
CA CYS A 161 2.35 -5.42 11.02
C CYS A 161 1.60 -6.13 12.16
N TYR A 162 0.69 -7.06 11.82
CA TYR A 162 -0.07 -7.86 12.78
C TYR A 162 0.35 -9.35 12.77
N ASP A 163 1.41 -9.70 12.03
CA ASP A 163 1.93 -11.07 11.98
C ASP A 163 3.02 -11.24 13.05
N ILE A 164 2.60 -11.56 14.28
CA ILE A 164 3.52 -11.77 15.40
C ILE A 164 4.28 -13.10 15.31
N VAL A 165 3.78 -14.04 14.49
CA VAL A 165 4.49 -15.29 14.21
C VAL A 165 5.74 -14.99 13.37
N ARG A 166 5.63 -14.08 12.38
CA ARG A 166 6.77 -13.64 11.57
C ARG A 166 7.61 -12.57 12.27
N TYR A 167 6.97 -11.61 12.92
CA TYR A 167 7.61 -10.48 13.58
C TYR A 167 7.13 -10.37 15.03
N ALA A 168 7.84 -11.05 15.94
CA ALA A 168 7.51 -11.04 17.38
C ALA A 168 7.35 -9.61 17.94
N VAL A 169 8.14 -8.67 17.40
CA VAL A 169 7.97 -7.23 17.61
C VAL A 169 7.64 -6.59 16.25
N PRO A 170 6.52 -5.85 16.13
CA PRO A 170 6.17 -5.16 14.89
C PRO A 170 7.30 -4.24 14.42
N PRO A 171 7.61 -4.22 13.11
CA PRO A 171 8.60 -3.30 12.55
C PRO A 171 8.28 -1.83 12.90
N PRO A 172 9.30 -0.96 13.01
CA PRO A 172 9.15 0.38 13.58
C PRO A 172 8.17 1.26 12.81
N GLU A 173 8.02 1.07 11.50
CA GLU A 173 7.09 1.85 10.67
C GLU A 173 5.61 1.50 10.92
N CYS A 174 5.32 0.36 11.56
CA CYS A 174 3.95 -0.10 11.77
C CYS A 174 3.16 0.82 12.71
N VAL A 175 1.93 1.16 12.30
CA VAL A 175 0.94 1.84 13.14
C VAL A 175 -0.11 0.82 13.55
N ILE A 176 -0.08 0.42 14.83
CA ILE A 176 -0.97 -0.62 15.35
C ILE A 176 -2.33 -0.02 15.70
N VAL A 177 -3.35 -0.40 14.94
CA VAL A 177 -4.75 -0.08 15.23
C VAL A 177 -5.36 -1.24 16.01
N THR A 178 -5.83 -1.00 17.24
CA THR A 178 -6.36 -2.07 18.12
C THR A 178 -7.46 -2.89 17.43
N ALA A 179 -8.41 -2.22 16.75
CA ALA A 179 -9.49 -2.90 16.05
C ALA A 179 -9.01 -3.77 14.87
N GLU A 180 -7.89 -3.44 14.23
CA GLU A 180 -7.28 -4.29 13.20
C GLU A 180 -6.52 -5.46 13.86
N LYS A 181 -5.75 -5.19 14.92
CA LYS A 181 -5.04 -6.23 15.69
C LYS A 181 -5.98 -7.35 16.15
N ASP A 182 -7.13 -6.99 16.71
CA ASP A 182 -8.14 -7.96 17.16
C ASP A 182 -8.68 -8.84 16.02
N ARG A 183 -8.73 -8.29 14.79
CA ARG A 183 -9.21 -8.99 13.60
C ARG A 183 -8.16 -9.93 13.00
N PHE A 184 -6.91 -9.48 12.95
CA PHE A 184 -5.80 -10.22 12.34
C PHE A 184 -5.12 -11.22 13.27
N LYS A 185 -5.35 -11.11 14.59
CA LYS A 185 -4.80 -12.00 15.62
C LYS A 185 -3.28 -12.08 15.50
N ASP A 186 -2.73 -13.29 15.52
CA ASP A 186 -1.29 -13.51 15.63
C ASP A 186 -0.61 -13.73 14.27
N THR A 187 -1.36 -14.11 13.23
CA THR A 187 -0.80 -14.48 11.92
C THR A 187 -0.84 -13.35 10.90
N GLY A 188 -1.34 -12.17 11.29
CA GLY A 188 -1.58 -11.08 10.37
C GLY A 188 -2.66 -11.36 9.31
N ARG A 189 -3.32 -12.52 9.31
CA ARG A 189 -4.30 -12.96 8.30
C ARG A 189 -5.70 -12.99 8.87
N LEU A 190 -6.68 -12.54 8.10
CA LEU A 190 -8.09 -12.81 8.41
C LEU A 190 -8.37 -14.32 8.26
N LYS A 191 -9.16 -14.89 9.17
CA LYS A 191 -9.75 -16.22 8.94
C LYS A 191 -10.71 -16.14 7.75
N PHE A 192 -10.39 -16.83 6.66
CA PHE A 192 -11.36 -17.08 5.60
C PHE A 192 -12.58 -17.80 6.22
N GLY A 193 -13.76 -17.17 6.16
CA GLY A 193 -14.99 -17.62 6.83
C GLY A 193 -15.61 -16.64 7.83
N GLY A 194 -14.92 -15.56 8.19
CA GLY A 194 -15.50 -14.47 8.99
C GLY A 194 -16.32 -13.52 8.13
N SER A 195 -17.60 -13.84 7.91
CA SER A 195 -18.62 -12.91 7.40
C SER A 195 -18.43 -11.52 8.02
N HIS A 196 -18.51 -10.47 7.20
CA HIS A 196 -18.82 -9.12 7.66
C HIS A 196 -20.19 -9.19 8.36
N ARG A 197 -20.23 -9.56 9.65
CA ARG A 197 -21.41 -9.33 10.48
C ARG A 197 -21.54 -7.82 10.56
N ALA A 198 -22.40 -7.28 9.72
CA ALA A 198 -22.90 -5.93 9.82
C ALA A 198 -23.23 -5.70 11.30
N ARG A 199 -22.55 -4.71 11.92
CA ARG A 199 -22.88 -4.25 13.26
C ARG A 199 -24.37 -3.95 13.26
N LYS A 200 -25.17 -4.81 13.91
CA LYS A 200 -26.61 -4.56 14.11
C LYS A 200 -26.70 -3.21 14.83
N ARG A 201 -27.16 -2.18 14.12
CA ARG A 201 -27.59 -0.92 14.73
C ARG A 201 -28.64 -1.30 15.77
N ARG A 202 -28.31 -1.12 17.05
CA ARG A 202 -29.30 -1.16 18.15
C ARG A 202 -30.34 -0.09 17.83
N LYS A 203 -31.54 -0.49 17.42
CA LYS A 203 -32.71 0.39 17.41
C LYS A 203 -32.90 0.86 18.85
N ARG A 204 -32.64 2.13 19.09
CA ARG A 204 -32.96 2.81 20.35
C ARG A 204 -34.47 3.01 20.34
N ASN A 205 -35.21 2.20 21.12
CA ASN A 205 -36.64 2.39 21.32
C ASN A 205 -36.84 3.80 21.90
N ARG A 206 -37.47 4.68 21.12
CA ARG A 206 -37.89 6.00 21.56
C ARG A 206 -39.30 5.81 22.13
N SER A 207 -39.39 5.69 23.45
CA SER A 207 -40.66 5.79 24.17
C SER A 207 -41.20 7.21 23.98
N THR A 208 -42.36 7.32 23.33
CA THR A 208 -43.16 8.55 23.26
C THR A 208 -43.71 8.86 24.66
N PRO A 209 -43.51 10.08 25.20
CA PRO A 209 -44.22 10.50 26.40
C PRO A 209 -45.66 10.87 26.04
N VAL A 210 -46.61 10.33 26.80
CA VAL A 210 -48.01 10.73 26.79
C VAL A 210 -48.09 12.11 27.44
N VAL A 211 -48.63 13.10 26.73
CA VAL A 211 -48.98 14.41 27.29
C VAL A 211 -50.44 14.32 27.74
N SER A 212 -50.66 14.35 29.05
CA SER A 212 -51.98 14.60 29.62
C SER A 212 -52.31 16.07 29.44
N ALA A 213 -53.46 16.35 28.84
CA ALA A 213 -54.05 17.68 28.79
C ALA A 213 -54.90 17.86 30.06
N ASP A 214 -54.56 18.86 30.87
CA ASP A 214 -55.44 19.45 31.87
C ASP A 214 -55.64 20.93 31.52
N GLN A 215 -56.89 21.36 31.72
CA GLN A 215 -57.54 22.67 31.46
C GLN A 215 -58.09 22.90 30.04
#